data_AF-A0A848ZR28-F1
#
_entry.id   AF-A0A848ZR28-F1
#
_cell.length_a   1.000
_cell.length_b   1.000
_cell.length_c   1.000
_cell.angle_alpha   90.00
_cell.angle_beta   90.00
_cell.angle_gamma   90.00
#
_symmetry.space_group_name_H-M   'P 1'
#
loop_
_entity.id
_entity.type
_entity.pdbx_description
1 polymer ?
#
loop_
_entity_poly.entity_id
_entity_poly.type
_entity_poly.pdbx_seq_one_letter_code
_entity_poly.pdbx_strand_id
1 'polypeptide(L)'
;MKKVISDYGTKFSAICCSIFGHHYLVSKNVTSHIKEYKCVHCAKEVTTDVSGNLSVLTPELQDINNTLQDIYQKRHRATQQVA
;
A
#
# COMPACT_ATOMS: atom_id res chain seq x y z
N MET A 1 -8.75 -14.77 -16.53
CA MET A 1 -9.40 -15.73 -15.61
C MET A 1 -9.86 -14.98 -14.37
N LYS A 2 -11.16 -14.65 -14.26
CA LYS A 2 -11.71 -13.98 -13.07
C LYS A 2 -11.93 -15.08 -12.02
N LYS A 3 -11.11 -15.13 -10.97
CA LYS A 3 -11.33 -16.07 -9.86
C LYS A 3 -12.61 -15.65 -9.15
N VAL A 4 -13.65 -16.45 -9.32
CA VAL A 4 -14.88 -16.38 -8.52
C VAL A 4 -14.53 -16.96 -7.16
N ILE A 5 -14.01 -16.11 -6.28
CA ILE A 5 -13.80 -16.47 -4.87
C ILE A 5 -15.16 -16.27 -4.19
N SER A 6 -15.67 -17.35 -3.59
CA SER A 6 -16.91 -17.39 -2.81
C SER A 6 -17.12 -16.12 -1.96
N ASP A 7 -18.20 -15.39 -2.21
CA ASP A 7 -18.60 -14.14 -1.52
C ASP A 7 -18.66 -14.30 0.01
N TYR A 8 -18.86 -15.52 0.51
CA TYR A 8 -18.92 -15.81 1.95
C TYR A 8 -17.57 -15.68 2.68
N GLY A 9 -16.45 -16.00 2.03
CA GLY A 9 -15.11 -15.90 2.66
C GLY A 9 -14.65 -14.46 2.88
N THR A 10 -15.05 -13.56 1.99
CA THR A 10 -14.71 -12.14 2.01
C THR A 10 -15.50 -11.36 3.06
N LYS A 11 -16.75 -11.78 3.35
CA LYS A 11 -17.58 -11.12 4.38
C LYS A 11 -17.14 -11.46 5.80
N PHE A 12 -16.77 -12.71 6.07
CA PHE A 12 -16.24 -13.09 7.37
C PHE A 12 -14.92 -12.36 7.68
N SER A 13 -14.03 -12.25 6.68
CA SER A 13 -12.75 -11.54 6.87
C SER A 13 -12.92 -10.04 7.08
N ALA A 14 -13.90 -9.41 6.43
CA ALA A 14 -14.26 -8.01 6.66
C ALA A 14 -14.80 -7.77 8.08
N ILE A 15 -15.65 -8.68 8.59
CA ILE A 15 -16.17 -8.61 9.96
C ILE A 15 -15.03 -8.77 10.98
N CYS A 16 -14.12 -9.72 10.78
CA CYS A 16 -12.96 -9.88 11.65
C CYS A 16 -12.10 -8.61 11.71
N CYS A 17 -11.85 -7.95 10.58
CA CYS A 17 -11.13 -6.67 10.56
C CYS A 17 -11.85 -5.56 11.33
N SER A 18 -13.18 -5.54 11.31
CA SER A 18 -13.96 -4.53 12.04
C SER A 18 -13.88 -4.70 13.57
N ILE A 19 -13.66 -5.92 14.04
CA ILE A 19 -13.59 -6.26 15.48
C ILE A 19 -12.15 -6.24 15.99
N PHE A 20 -11.21 -6.84 15.27
CA PHE A 20 -9.81 -7.02 15.70
C PHE A 20 -8.84 -5.97 15.13
N GLY A 21 -9.31 -5.14 14.19
CA GLY A 21 -8.48 -4.20 13.47
C GLY A 21 -7.83 -4.80 12.22
N HIS A 22 -7.18 -3.94 11.44
CA HIS A 22 -6.53 -4.31 10.20
C HIS A 22 -5.08 -4.76 10.44
N HIS A 23 -4.75 -5.98 9.98
CA HIS A 23 -3.37 -6.42 9.90
C HIS A 23 -2.78 -6.05 8.54
N TYR A 24 -2.03 -4.95 8.50
CA TYR A 24 -1.41 -4.41 7.30
C TYR A 24 -0.01 -4.97 7.07
N LEU A 25 0.26 -5.47 5.86
CA LEU A 25 1.60 -5.80 5.38
C LEU A 25 2.03 -4.81 4.30
N VAL A 26 3.31 -4.45 4.27
CA VAL A 26 3.86 -3.56 3.23
C VAL A 26 3.69 -4.23 1.86
N SER A 27 2.94 -3.61 0.97
CA SER A 27 2.79 -4.04 -0.43
C SER A 27 3.81 -3.38 -1.35
N LYS A 28 4.20 -2.14 -1.05
CA LYS A 28 5.16 -1.37 -1.86
C LYS A 28 5.92 -0.36 -1.02
N ASN A 29 7.23 -0.24 -1.24
CA ASN A 29 8.03 0.87 -0.71
C ASN A 29 8.14 1.96 -1.79
N VAL A 30 7.43 3.07 -1.61
CA VAL A 30 7.42 4.20 -2.56
C VAL A 30 8.70 5.02 -2.40
N THR A 31 8.99 5.40 -1.16
CA THR A 31 10.25 6.04 -0.73
C THR A 31 10.69 5.42 0.61
N SER A 32 11.72 5.97 1.25
CA SER A 32 12.07 5.61 2.63
C SER A 32 10.97 5.91 3.65
N HIS A 33 10.14 6.92 3.40
CA HIS A 33 9.10 7.41 4.32
C HIS A 33 7.67 7.07 3.87
N ILE A 34 7.47 6.84 2.58
CA ILE A 34 6.15 6.56 2.00
C ILE A 34 6.08 5.08 1.59
N LYS A 35 5.09 4.38 2.13
CA LYS A 35 4.85 2.96 1.90
C LYS A 35 3.36 2.73 1.65
N GLU A 36 3.07 1.78 0.79
CA GLU A 36 1.74 1.23 0.61
C GLU A 36 1.63 -0.08 1.39
N TYR A 37 0.43 -0.35 1.89
CA TYR A 37 0.12 -1.51 2.68
C TYR A 37 -1.18 -2.14 2.22
N LYS A 38 -1.28 -3.45 2.41
CA LYS A 38 -2.46 -4.24 2.14
C LYS A 38 -2.84 -5.07 3.36
N CYS A 39 -4.11 -5.03 3.73
CA CYS A 39 -4.61 -5.89 4.78
C CYS A 39 -4.72 -7.33 4.27
N VAL A 40 -4.13 -8.30 4.99
CA VAL A 40 -4.14 -9.71 4.57
C VAL A 40 -5.52 -10.37 4.67
N HIS A 41 -6.43 -9.78 5.45
CA HIS A 41 -7.76 -10.35 5.69
C HIS A 41 -8.82 -9.77 4.75
N CYS A 42 -8.91 -8.44 4.64
CA CYS A 42 -9.96 -7.77 3.85
C CYS A 42 -9.45 -7.12 2.57
N ALA A 43 -8.15 -7.26 2.24
CA ALA A 43 -7.51 -6.66 1.08
C ALA A 43 -7.60 -5.12 0.99
N LYS A 44 -8.00 -4.42 2.06
CA LYS A 44 -8.00 -2.96 2.13
C LYS A 44 -6.58 -2.43 1.93
N GLU A 45 -6.42 -1.46 1.05
CA GLU A 45 -5.14 -0.84 0.71
C GLU A 45 -5.06 0.59 1.28
N VAL A 46 -3.91 0.89 1.86
CA VAL A 46 -3.61 2.19 2.49
C VAL A 46 -2.19 2.61 2.16
N THR A 47 -1.91 3.90 2.24
CA THR A 47 -0.55 4.46 2.08
C THR A 47 -0.23 5.37 3.25
N THR A 48 1.04 5.49 3.62
CA THR A 48 1.47 6.55 4.53
C THR A 48 1.53 7.90 3.81
N ASP A 49 1.06 8.96 4.46
CA ASP A 49 1.28 10.33 4.02
C ASP A 49 2.64 10.88 4.49
N VAL A 50 2.92 12.15 4.18
CA VAL A 50 4.18 12.84 4.55
C VAL A 50 4.35 13.01 6.06
N SER A 51 3.27 12.97 6.83
CA SER A 51 3.26 13.06 8.28
C SER A 51 3.33 11.68 8.94
N GLY A 52 3.32 10.59 8.15
CA GLY A 52 3.35 9.21 8.61
C GLY A 52 1.98 8.61 8.94
N ASN A 53 0.87 9.31 8.67
CA ASN A 53 -0.47 8.77 8.91
C ASN A 53 -0.90 7.85 7.77
N LEU A 54 -1.78 6.89 8.08
CA LEU A 54 -2.36 6.01 7.06
C LEU A 54 -3.60 6.67 6.42
N SER A 55 -3.61 6.73 5.09
CA SER A 55 -4.76 7.13 4.28
C SER A 55 -5.15 6.02 3.30
N VAL A 56 -6.40 6.03 2.82
CA VAL A 56 -6.86 5.03 1.83
C VAL A 56 -6.06 5.19 0.54
N LEU A 57 -5.55 4.09 -0.01
CA LEU A 57 -4.85 4.10 -1.29
C LEU A 57 -5.87 4.17 -2.43
N THR A 58 -6.19 5.39 -2.85
CA THR A 58 -7.05 5.63 -4.02
C THR A 58 -6.27 5.41 -5.32
N PRO A 59 -6.96 5.22 -6.47
CA PRO A 59 -6.28 5.14 -7.77
C PRO A 59 -5.42 6.37 -8.08
N GLU A 60 -5.88 7.56 -7.68
CA GLU A 60 -5.13 8.81 -7.82
C GLU A 60 -3.87 8.83 -6.95
N LEU A 61 -3.97 8.44 -5.68
CA LEU A 61 -2.81 8.33 -4.80
C LEU A 61 -1.83 7.25 -5.27
N GLN A 62 -2.34 6.17 -5.85
CA GLN A 62 -1.50 5.13 -6.45
C GLN A 62 -0.67 5.68 -7.62
N ASP A 63 -1.26 6.51 -8.48
CA ASP A 63 -0.57 7.15 -9.60
C ASP A 63 0.48 8.17 -9.12
N ILE A 64 0.12 8.98 -8.13
CA ILE A 64 1.05 9.90 -7.46
C ILE A 64 2.23 9.13 -6.86
N ASN A 65 1.97 8.04 -6.14
CA ASN A 65 3.01 7.20 -5.55
C ASN A 65 3.91 6.55 -6.60
N ASN A 66 3.34 6.08 -7.73
CA ASN A 66 4.13 5.55 -8.84
C ASN A 66 5.11 6.60 -9.40
N THR A 67 4.61 7.81 -9.64
CA THR A 67 5.41 8.95 -10.11
C THR A 67 6.48 9.33 -9.09
N LEU A 68 6.12 9.40 -7.81
CA LEU A 68 7.05 9.74 -6.74
C LEU A 68 8.16 8.70 -6.59
N GLN A 69 7.83 7.40 -6.70
CA GLN A 69 8.81 6.33 -6.65
C GLN A 69 9.84 6.46 -7.78
N ASP A 70 9.40 6.73 -9.01
CA ASP A 70 10.31 6.91 -10.15
C ASP A 70 11.27 8.09 -9.93
N ILE A 71 10.75 9.25 -9.49
CA ILE A 71 11.58 10.42 -9.18
C ILE A 71 12.55 10.12 -8.03
N TYR A 72 12.07 9.48 -6.96
CA TYR A 72 12.89 9.10 -5.82
C TYR A 72 14.04 8.17 -6.24
N GLN A 73 13.73 7.13 -7.01
CA GLN A 73 14.74 6.20 -7.51
C GLN A 73 15.75 6.89 -8.42
N LYS A 74 15.31 7.74 -9.36
CA LYS A 74 16.23 8.51 -10.23
C LYS A 74 17.21 9.36 -9.43
N ARG A 75 16.73 10.05 -8.40
CA ARG A 75 17.57 10.88 -7.52
C ARG A 75 18.58 10.06 -6.70
N HIS A 76 18.16 8.92 -6.16
CA HIS A 76 19.02 8.12 -5.28
C HIS A 76 19.96 7.19 -6.05
N ARG A 77 19.63 6.80 -7.30
CA ARG A 77 20.58 6.13 -8.19
C ARG A 77 21.76 7.03 -8.55
N ALA A 78 21.54 8.34 -8.73
CA ALA A 78 22.60 9.30 -8.98
C ALA A 78 23.55 9.47 -7.79
N THR A 79 23.04 9.38 -6.55
CA THR A 79 23.85 9.46 -5.33
C THR A 79 24.75 8.24 -5.10
N GLN A 80 24.39 7.07 -5.63
CA GLN A 80 25.16 5.83 -5.47
C GLN A 80 26.36 5.71 -6.43
N GLN A 81 26.51 6.60 -7.41
CA GLN A 81 27.57 6.53 -8.43
C GLN A 81 28.81 7.37 -8.10
N VAL A 82 28.91 7.94 -6.90
CA VAL A 82 30.02 8.83 -6.49
C VAL A 82 30.86 8.22 -5.35
N ALA A 83 30.92 6.90 -5.24
CA ALA A 83 31.75 6.18 -4.27
C ALA A 83 32.92 5.47 -4.97
#